data_AF-A0A7V9UB27-F1
#
_entry.id   AF-A0A7V9UB27-F1
#
_cell.length_a   1.000
_cell.length_b   1.000
_cell.length_c   1.000
_cell.angle_alpha   90.00
_cell.angle_beta   90.00
_cell.angle_gamma   90.00
#
_symmetry.space_group_name_H-M   'P 1'
#
loop_
_entity.id
_entity.type
_entity.pdbx_description
1 polymer ?
#
loop_
_entity_poly.entity_id
_entity_poly.type
_entity_poly.pdbx_seq_one_letter_code
_entity_poly.pdbx_strand_id
1 'polypeptide(L)'
;MTLLLLGDLLDLSLAGRVSPSRMGRHPLREALLIERIDEVMSAHGGVFEALEAFVECGGTISIVPGNSDGALRVPRIWEHFRQSLLEGSSVPGSRDRLRMHPWIYHLPAILYAEHGNQYHEINSFPALLQGLRDDGPEQLETAGTVVAAYSRRLPAQPRGTRKDAPVWAASLASWYMRASKVRRTGDYVALLEDYAREISLPPGLIADLEGLGSRAVWRSGLRALRRSAPFRGRRRVLKSDAYLRDAALRIDRAARRQGSPALFYVFGHTHNPNIAKMEGDSSRYVNCGSWAIPPGGSLEHPATPYVHVTLGRKPSCVLLEWERKVHEAPTLG
;
A
#
# COMPACT_ATOMS: atom_id res chain seq x y z
N MET A 1 -22.79 -2.00 -3.26
CA MET A 1 -21.63 -1.41 -3.99
C MET A 1 -20.40 -1.57 -3.10
N THR A 2 -19.22 -1.81 -3.68
CA THR A 2 -17.97 -1.93 -2.92
C THR A 2 -17.04 -0.79 -3.28
N LEU A 3 -16.54 -0.07 -2.27
CA LEU A 3 -15.46 0.90 -2.38
C LEU A 3 -14.15 0.21 -1.99
N LEU A 4 -13.18 0.17 -2.90
CA LEU A 4 -11.86 -0.39 -2.65
C LEU A 4 -10.82 0.74 -2.51
N LEU A 5 -10.22 0.85 -1.34
CA LEU A 5 -9.15 1.81 -1.05
C LEU A 5 -7.80 1.10 -1.12
N LEU A 6 -6.99 1.45 -2.13
CA LEU A 6 -5.67 0.85 -2.38
C LEU A 6 -4.55 1.62 -1.69
N GLY A 7 -4.65 1.73 -0.36
CA GLY A 7 -3.57 2.15 0.52
C GLY A 7 -3.19 3.62 0.47
N ASP A 8 -2.21 3.96 1.32
CA ASP A 8 -1.77 5.31 1.67
C ASP A 8 -2.94 6.23 2.09
N LEU A 9 -3.85 5.68 2.91
CA LEU A 9 -5.04 6.37 3.43
C LEU A 9 -4.72 7.24 4.65
N LEU A 10 -3.92 6.72 5.58
CA LEU A 10 -3.74 7.31 6.92
C LEU A 10 -2.33 7.87 7.17
N ASP A 11 -1.31 7.38 6.45
CA ASP A 11 0.10 7.75 6.68
C ASP A 11 0.50 7.59 8.17
N LEU A 12 0.47 6.34 8.64
CA LEU A 12 0.76 5.90 10.01
C LEU A 12 2.27 5.77 10.30
N SER A 13 3.11 6.54 9.62
CA SER A 13 4.54 6.54 9.92
C SER A 13 4.85 7.18 11.29
N LEU A 14 5.58 6.44 12.11
CA LEU A 14 6.16 6.95 13.36
C LEU A 14 7.57 7.53 13.17
N ALA A 15 8.18 7.26 12.01
CA ALA A 15 9.44 7.87 11.63
C ALA A 15 9.28 9.39 11.67
N GLY A 16 10.11 10.04 12.48
CA GLY A 16 9.96 11.48 12.70
C GLY A 16 9.29 11.87 14.02
N ARG A 17 8.62 10.96 14.72
CA ARG A 17 8.03 11.19 16.06
C ARG A 17 8.82 10.52 17.19
N VAL A 18 9.48 9.40 16.90
CA VAL A 18 10.24 8.63 17.91
C VAL A 18 11.72 8.55 17.52
N SER A 19 12.62 8.68 18.51
CA SER A 19 14.04 8.38 18.32
C SER A 19 14.23 6.90 17.97
N PRO A 20 15.16 6.53 17.06
CA PRO A 20 15.48 5.12 16.79
C PRO A 20 15.86 4.33 18.05
N SER A 21 16.43 4.97 19.08
CA SER A 21 16.75 4.34 20.36
C SER A 21 15.51 4.01 21.21
N ARG A 22 14.38 4.71 20.99
CA ARG A 22 13.10 4.50 21.68
C ARG A 22 12.12 3.65 20.87
N MET A 23 12.46 3.35 19.62
CA MET A 23 11.71 2.43 18.77
C MET A 23 11.62 1.01 19.35
N GLY A 24 12.38 0.61 20.38
CA GLY A 24 12.34 -0.77 20.88
C GLY A 24 11.14 -1.16 21.76
N ARG A 25 10.26 -0.22 22.17
CA ARG A 25 9.20 -0.49 23.16
C ARG A 25 7.82 -0.62 22.50
N HIS A 26 7.30 -1.84 22.41
CA HIS A 26 6.02 -2.20 21.76
C HIS A 26 4.81 -1.37 22.23
N PRO A 27 4.54 -1.22 23.55
CA PRO A 27 3.31 -0.56 23.99
C PRO A 27 3.30 0.95 23.71
N LEU A 28 4.48 1.59 23.72
CA LEU A 28 4.60 3.01 23.38
C LEU A 28 4.39 3.26 21.89
N ARG A 29 4.67 2.27 21.01
CA ARG A 29 4.43 2.40 19.58
C ARG A 29 2.96 2.30 19.25
N GLU A 30 2.28 1.31 19.82
CA GLU A 30 0.83 1.11 19.61
C GLU A 30 0.05 2.35 20.02
N ALA A 31 0.33 2.89 21.22
CA ALA A 31 -0.31 4.12 21.70
C ALA A 31 -0.10 5.31 20.73
N LEU A 32 1.12 5.49 20.21
CA LEU A 32 1.42 6.56 19.24
C LEU A 32 0.74 6.36 17.88
N LEU A 33 0.50 5.11 17.47
CA LEU A 33 -0.23 4.80 16.23
C LEU A 33 -1.71 5.06 16.39
N ILE A 34 -2.28 4.73 17.54
CA ILE A 34 -3.65 5.04 17.92
C ILE A 34 -3.86 6.55 17.93
N GLU A 35 -3.00 7.30 18.65
CA GLU A 35 -3.03 8.76 18.64
C GLU A 35 -2.93 9.31 17.21
N ARG A 36 -2.09 8.70 16.36
CA ARG A 36 -1.96 9.12 14.96
C ARG A 36 -3.22 8.88 14.13
N ILE A 37 -3.91 7.76 14.35
CA ILE A 37 -5.21 7.51 13.71
C ILE A 37 -6.20 8.60 14.11
N ASP A 38 -6.31 8.88 15.40
CA ASP A 38 -7.27 9.88 15.92
C ASP A 38 -6.96 11.28 15.39
N GLU A 39 -5.68 11.67 15.34
CA GLU A 39 -5.25 12.93 14.72
C GLU A 39 -5.66 13.04 13.25
N VAL A 40 -5.42 12.00 12.46
CA VAL A 40 -5.73 11.99 11.02
C VAL A 40 -7.23 12.03 10.81
N MET A 41 -7.99 11.25 11.58
CA MET A 41 -9.45 11.23 11.50
C MET A 41 -10.05 12.57 11.88
N SER A 42 -9.58 13.18 12.97
CA SER A 42 -10.01 14.51 13.40
C SER A 42 -9.67 15.60 12.37
N ALA A 43 -8.44 15.57 11.81
CA ALA A 43 -8.02 16.55 10.82
C ALA A 43 -8.77 16.45 9.47
N HIS A 44 -9.36 15.29 9.18
CA HIS A 44 -10.04 15.00 7.92
C HIS A 44 -11.46 14.47 8.14
N GLY A 45 -12.18 14.98 9.15
CA GLY A 45 -13.50 14.50 9.56
C GLY A 45 -14.48 14.25 8.42
N GLY A 46 -14.62 15.21 7.50
CA GLY A 46 -15.54 15.09 6.35
C GLY A 46 -15.28 13.89 5.42
N VAL A 47 -14.03 13.40 5.32
CA VAL A 47 -13.74 12.17 4.56
C VAL A 47 -14.28 10.95 5.29
N PHE A 48 -14.04 10.86 6.61
CA PHE A 48 -14.43 9.71 7.41
C PHE A 48 -15.95 9.67 7.68
N GLU A 49 -16.59 10.84 7.86
CA GLU A 49 -18.04 10.98 7.87
C GLU A 49 -18.67 10.47 6.57
N ALA A 50 -18.07 10.80 5.40
CA ALA A 50 -18.55 10.30 4.13
C ALA A 50 -18.37 8.78 3.96
N LEU A 51 -17.29 8.21 4.50
CA LEU A 51 -17.07 6.76 4.51
C LEU A 51 -18.06 6.04 5.43
N GLU A 52 -18.33 6.60 6.61
CA GLU A 52 -19.37 6.10 7.53
C GLU A 52 -20.74 6.13 6.85
N ALA A 53 -21.15 7.29 6.30
CA ALA A 53 -22.41 7.44 5.58
C ALA A 53 -22.54 6.47 4.39
N PHE A 54 -21.44 6.19 3.67
CA PHE A 54 -21.44 5.19 2.61
C PHE A 54 -21.75 3.77 3.13
N VAL A 55 -21.22 3.40 4.29
CA VAL A 55 -21.53 2.13 4.95
C VAL A 55 -22.98 2.11 5.44
N GLU A 56 -23.47 3.21 6.01
CA GLU A 56 -24.87 3.33 6.47
C GLU A 56 -25.87 3.19 5.31
N CYS A 57 -25.51 3.68 4.12
CA CYS A 57 -26.28 3.49 2.89
C CYS A 57 -26.20 2.06 2.31
N GLY A 58 -25.58 1.12 3.04
CA GLY A 58 -25.45 -0.27 2.62
C GLY A 58 -24.26 -0.54 1.69
N GLY A 59 -23.29 0.37 1.61
CA GLY A 59 -22.00 0.14 0.96
C GLY A 59 -21.10 -0.83 1.74
N THR A 60 -20.06 -1.32 1.07
CA THR A 60 -18.98 -2.10 1.69
C THR A 60 -17.66 -1.42 1.37
N ILE A 61 -16.82 -1.18 2.39
CA ILE A 61 -15.48 -0.63 2.22
C ILE A 61 -14.47 -1.76 2.40
N SER A 62 -13.57 -1.91 1.43
CA SER A 62 -12.43 -2.81 1.49
C SER A 62 -11.14 -2.00 1.40
N ILE A 63 -10.21 -2.23 2.31
CA ILE A 63 -8.94 -1.50 2.39
C ILE A 63 -7.79 -2.47 2.15
N VAL A 64 -6.89 -2.14 1.24
CA VAL A 64 -5.59 -2.80 1.10
C VAL A 64 -4.51 -1.83 1.59
N PRO A 65 -3.86 -2.06 2.75
CA PRO A 65 -2.94 -1.08 3.32
C PRO A 65 -1.71 -0.82 2.44
N GLY A 66 -1.31 0.45 2.32
CA GLY A 66 -0.13 0.87 1.56
C GLY A 66 1.19 0.70 2.33
N ASN A 67 2.27 1.28 1.79
CA ASN A 67 3.55 1.35 2.53
C ASN A 67 3.50 2.32 3.72
N SER A 68 2.58 3.28 3.71
CA SER A 68 2.41 4.26 4.78
C SER A 68 1.38 3.80 5.82
N ASP A 69 0.55 2.80 5.49
CA ASP A 69 -0.46 2.25 6.39
C ASP A 69 -0.05 0.86 6.95
N GLY A 70 1.25 0.58 7.01
CA GLY A 70 1.79 -0.71 7.43
C GLY A 70 1.15 -1.26 8.71
N ALA A 71 0.91 -0.35 9.66
CA ALA A 71 0.33 -0.64 10.97
C ALA A 71 -1.11 -1.14 10.96
N LEU A 72 -1.91 -0.87 9.91
CA LEU A 72 -3.28 -1.40 9.82
C LEU A 72 -3.34 -2.94 9.73
N ARG A 73 -2.20 -3.61 9.49
CA ARG A 73 -2.13 -5.08 9.53
C ARG A 73 -2.13 -5.64 10.96
N VAL A 74 -1.80 -4.81 11.95
CA VAL A 74 -1.82 -5.21 13.35
C VAL A 74 -3.28 -5.27 13.82
N PRO A 75 -3.76 -6.42 14.33
CA PRO A 75 -5.18 -6.60 14.66
C PRO A 75 -5.75 -5.52 15.59
N ARG A 76 -4.99 -5.10 16.61
CA ARG A 76 -5.42 -4.07 17.57
C ARG A 76 -5.53 -2.69 16.94
N ILE A 77 -4.61 -2.32 16.05
CA ILE A 77 -4.61 -1.04 15.35
C ILE A 77 -5.76 -0.99 14.33
N TRP A 78 -6.00 -2.10 13.63
CA TRP A 78 -7.16 -2.25 12.76
C TRP A 78 -8.48 -2.11 13.54
N GLU A 79 -8.59 -2.77 14.68
CA GLU A 79 -9.80 -2.72 15.50
C GLU A 79 -10.09 -1.31 16.01
N HIS A 80 -9.05 -0.58 16.46
CA HIS A 80 -9.19 0.83 16.83
C HIS A 80 -9.71 1.66 15.67
N PHE A 81 -9.07 1.59 14.50
CA PHE A 81 -9.51 2.34 13.31
C PHE A 81 -10.96 2.00 12.91
N ARG A 82 -11.32 0.71 12.93
CA ARG A 82 -12.67 0.24 12.59
C ARG A 82 -13.71 0.73 13.60
N GLN A 83 -13.36 0.74 14.88
CA GLN A 83 -14.22 1.29 15.93
C GLN A 83 -14.41 2.79 15.74
N SER A 84 -13.33 3.57 15.57
CA SER A 84 -13.40 5.01 15.40
C SER A 84 -14.14 5.43 14.13
N LEU A 85 -14.04 4.67 13.03
CA LEU A 85 -14.74 4.98 11.78
C LEU A 85 -16.26 4.74 11.86
N LEU A 86 -16.70 3.81 12.68
CA LEU A 86 -18.09 3.36 12.74
C LEU A 86 -18.71 3.57 14.12
N GLU A 87 -18.16 4.49 14.92
CA GLU A 87 -18.61 4.76 16.29
C GLU A 87 -20.03 5.35 16.30
N GLY A 88 -20.39 6.17 15.32
CA GLY A 88 -21.70 6.79 15.18
C GLY A 88 -22.76 5.91 14.49
N SER A 89 -22.31 4.88 13.77
CA SER A 89 -23.18 4.05 12.93
C SER A 89 -24.27 3.33 13.73
N SER A 90 -25.52 3.66 13.42
CA SER A 90 -26.70 2.98 13.98
C SER A 90 -27.08 1.67 13.27
N VAL A 91 -26.46 1.38 12.12
CA VAL A 91 -26.82 0.23 11.27
C VAL A 91 -26.27 -1.09 11.84
N PRO A 92 -27.14 -2.09 12.11
CA PRO A 92 -26.68 -3.42 12.53
C PRO A 92 -25.76 -4.06 11.49
N GLY A 93 -24.61 -4.57 11.94
CA GLY A 93 -23.63 -5.22 11.07
C GLY A 93 -22.81 -4.27 10.19
N SER A 94 -22.84 -2.95 10.43
CA SER A 94 -21.98 -1.97 9.74
C SER A 94 -20.49 -2.37 9.80
N ARG A 95 -20.09 -2.90 10.95
CA ARG A 95 -18.78 -3.47 11.24
C ARG A 95 -18.32 -4.58 10.27
N ASP A 96 -19.23 -5.37 9.71
CA ASP A 96 -18.92 -6.45 8.76
C ASP A 96 -18.75 -5.94 7.31
N ARG A 97 -19.16 -4.69 7.09
CA ARG A 97 -19.06 -3.97 5.82
C ARG A 97 -17.74 -3.22 5.68
N LEU A 98 -16.94 -3.10 6.75
CA LEU A 98 -15.57 -2.59 6.70
C LEU A 98 -14.58 -3.75 6.79
N ARG A 99 -13.79 -3.96 5.74
CA ARG A 99 -12.86 -5.10 5.63
C ARG A 99 -11.44 -4.65 5.32
N MET A 100 -10.46 -5.25 5.98
CA MET A 100 -9.04 -5.06 5.68
C MET A 100 -8.52 -6.30 4.95
N HIS A 101 -7.79 -6.06 3.86
CA HIS A 101 -7.13 -7.06 3.04
C HIS A 101 -5.62 -6.85 3.20
N PRO A 102 -4.91 -7.72 3.95
CA PRO A 102 -3.52 -7.48 4.34
C PRO A 102 -2.58 -7.21 3.16
N TRP A 103 -2.89 -7.76 1.98
CA TRP A 103 -2.08 -7.57 0.79
C TRP A 103 -2.91 -7.44 -0.50
N ILE A 104 -3.85 -8.34 -0.74
CA ILE A 104 -4.51 -8.50 -2.04
C ILE A 104 -6.01 -8.52 -1.83
N TYR A 105 -6.73 -7.70 -2.59
CA TYR A 105 -8.15 -7.85 -2.85
C TYR A 105 -8.34 -8.65 -4.13
N HIS A 106 -9.04 -9.78 -4.05
CA HIS A 106 -9.20 -10.70 -5.18
C HIS A 106 -10.67 -11.05 -5.43
N LEU A 107 -11.08 -10.95 -6.70
CA LEU A 107 -12.31 -11.53 -7.21
C LEU A 107 -11.92 -12.57 -8.28
N PRO A 108 -12.19 -13.86 -8.06
CA PRO A 108 -11.77 -14.94 -8.96
C PRO A 108 -12.09 -14.64 -10.43
N ALA A 109 -11.09 -14.86 -11.29
CA ALA A 109 -11.12 -14.61 -12.73
C ALA A 109 -11.33 -13.14 -13.16
N ILE A 110 -11.71 -12.22 -12.28
CA ILE A 110 -12.10 -10.85 -12.65
C ILE A 110 -11.06 -9.84 -12.22
N LEU A 111 -10.73 -9.78 -10.94
CA LEU A 111 -9.96 -8.68 -10.35
C LEU A 111 -8.88 -9.19 -9.42
N TYR A 112 -7.65 -8.80 -9.70
CA TYR A 112 -6.55 -8.79 -8.76
C TYR A 112 -6.25 -7.33 -8.43
N ALA A 113 -6.25 -6.96 -7.15
CA ALA A 113 -5.93 -5.60 -6.75
C ALA A 113 -5.03 -5.57 -5.52
N GLU A 114 -4.01 -4.72 -5.57
CA GLU A 114 -3.12 -4.46 -4.44
C GLU A 114 -2.59 -3.02 -4.48
N HIS A 115 -1.94 -2.55 -3.42
CA HIS A 115 -1.34 -1.21 -3.45
C HIS A 115 -0.15 -1.12 -4.43
N GLY A 116 0.73 -2.14 -4.48
CA GLY A 116 1.84 -2.24 -5.45
C GLY A 116 3.23 -1.90 -4.90
N ASN A 117 3.35 -1.55 -3.60
CA ASN A 117 4.62 -1.22 -2.97
C ASN A 117 5.57 -2.42 -2.82
N GLN A 118 5.09 -3.67 -2.85
CA GLN A 118 5.93 -4.86 -2.70
C GLN A 118 6.97 -5.02 -3.81
N TYR A 119 6.75 -4.43 -4.97
CA TYR A 119 7.69 -4.46 -6.10
C TYR A 119 8.60 -3.24 -6.14
N HIS A 120 8.38 -2.29 -5.24
CA HIS A 120 9.21 -1.10 -5.12
C HIS A 120 10.47 -1.40 -4.31
N GLU A 121 11.56 -0.74 -4.69
CA GLU A 121 12.89 -1.01 -4.15
C GLU A 121 13.00 -0.73 -2.64
N ILE A 122 12.44 0.40 -2.19
CA ILE A 122 12.58 0.86 -0.80
C ILE A 122 11.26 0.90 -0.02
N ASN A 123 10.13 0.72 -0.71
CA ASN A 123 8.79 0.79 -0.11
C ASN A 123 8.15 -0.60 0.06
N SER A 124 8.91 -1.67 -0.17
CA SER A 124 8.45 -3.05 0.01
C SER A 124 8.66 -3.51 1.45
N PHE A 125 7.84 -4.48 1.88
CA PHE A 125 7.95 -5.08 3.21
C PHE A 125 8.70 -6.42 3.09
N PRO A 126 9.85 -6.57 3.75
CA PRO A 126 10.53 -7.84 3.90
C PRO A 126 9.65 -8.98 4.42
N ALA A 127 8.69 -8.81 5.32
CA ALA A 127 7.79 -9.91 5.66
C ALA A 127 6.39 -9.34 5.81
N LEU A 128 5.75 -9.05 4.67
CA LEU A 128 4.51 -8.25 4.61
C LEU A 128 3.43 -8.76 5.58
N LEU A 129 3.21 -10.08 5.60
CA LEU A 129 2.16 -10.68 6.41
C LEU A 129 2.56 -10.89 7.87
N GLN A 130 3.83 -10.67 8.24
CA GLN A 130 4.28 -10.88 9.63
C GLN A 130 3.51 -10.02 10.63
N GLY A 131 3.01 -8.85 10.20
CA GLY A 131 2.19 -7.97 11.04
C GLY A 131 0.82 -8.55 11.45
N LEU A 132 0.39 -9.67 10.87
CA LEU A 132 -0.83 -10.39 11.27
C LEU A 132 -0.65 -11.19 12.56
N ARG A 133 0.59 -11.39 13.02
CA ARG A 133 0.89 -12.18 14.21
C ARG A 133 1.10 -11.28 15.43
N ASP A 134 0.48 -11.65 16.54
CA ASP A 134 0.64 -10.97 17.84
C ASP A 134 2.05 -11.12 18.45
N ASP A 135 2.83 -12.11 18.01
CA ASP A 135 4.17 -12.41 18.51
C ASP A 135 5.31 -11.87 17.62
N GLY A 136 4.96 -11.22 16.51
CA GLY A 136 5.91 -10.80 15.50
C GLY A 136 6.65 -9.51 15.85
N PRO A 137 7.93 -9.34 15.42
CA PRO A 137 8.51 -8.01 15.37
C PRO A 137 7.72 -7.18 14.35
N GLU A 138 6.89 -6.26 14.85
CA GLU A 138 6.06 -5.35 14.07
C GLU A 138 6.89 -4.58 13.01
N GLN A 139 6.86 -5.07 11.78
CA GLN A 139 7.42 -4.35 10.65
C GLN A 139 6.37 -3.36 10.11
N LEU A 140 6.23 -2.22 10.79
CA LEU A 140 5.21 -1.22 10.45
C LEU A 140 5.66 -0.20 9.42
N GLU A 141 6.97 -0.10 9.19
CA GLU A 141 7.55 0.91 8.31
C GLU A 141 8.45 0.29 7.24
N THR A 142 8.50 0.97 6.10
CA THR A 142 9.41 0.62 5.00
C THR A 142 10.66 1.51 5.05
N ALA A 143 11.72 1.11 4.34
CA ALA A 143 12.94 1.92 4.28
C ALA A 143 12.65 3.32 3.69
N GLY A 144 11.78 3.41 2.69
CA GLY A 144 11.40 4.69 2.09
C GLY A 144 10.61 5.58 3.04
N THR A 145 9.71 5.02 3.84
CA THR A 145 9.01 5.73 4.91
C THR A 145 9.99 6.38 5.89
N VAL A 146 10.97 5.62 6.36
CA VAL A 146 12.03 6.11 7.28
C VAL A 146 12.87 7.22 6.64
N VAL A 147 13.26 7.05 5.36
CA VAL A 147 14.04 8.04 4.62
C VAL A 147 13.24 9.34 4.38
N ALA A 148 11.95 9.23 4.08
CA ALA A 148 11.07 10.37 3.86
C ALA A 148 10.94 11.22 5.13
N ALA A 149 10.69 10.57 6.27
CA ALA A 149 10.63 11.25 7.57
C ALA A 149 11.94 11.98 7.92
N TYR A 150 13.09 11.36 7.66
CA TYR A 150 14.38 12.02 7.86
C TYR A 150 14.54 13.25 6.94
N SER A 151 14.17 13.11 5.67
CA SER A 151 14.26 14.20 4.70
C SER A 151 13.39 15.41 5.08
N ARG A 152 12.23 15.18 5.71
CA ARG A 152 11.36 16.24 6.26
C ARG A 152 11.96 16.96 7.48
N ARG A 153 12.90 16.35 8.22
CA ARG A 153 13.61 16.96 9.36
C ARG A 153 14.84 17.78 8.97
N LEU A 154 15.42 17.53 7.80
CA LEU A 154 16.63 18.21 7.33
C LEU A 154 16.54 19.75 7.16
N PRO A 155 15.37 20.38 6.92
CA PRO A 155 15.30 21.85 6.88
C PRO A 155 15.58 22.52 8.24
N ALA A 156 15.52 21.78 9.35
CA ALA A 156 15.58 22.33 10.70
C ALA A 156 16.91 22.16 11.45
N GLN A 157 17.98 21.63 10.82
CA GLN A 157 19.27 21.45 11.50
C GLN A 157 20.50 21.98 10.74
N PRO A 158 21.52 22.52 11.44
CA PRO A 158 22.76 22.96 10.83
C PRO A 158 23.54 21.79 10.20
N ARG A 159 24.45 22.11 9.27
CA ARG A 159 25.28 21.23 8.42
C ARG A 159 26.04 20.06 9.10
N GLY A 160 25.94 19.85 10.41
CA GLY A 160 26.73 18.89 11.21
C GLY A 160 26.24 17.43 11.25
N THR A 161 25.02 17.10 10.81
CA THR A 161 24.41 15.75 10.97
C THR A 161 24.78 14.71 9.91
N ARG A 162 25.68 15.04 8.97
CA ARG A 162 26.20 14.05 8.00
C ARG A 162 26.95 12.88 8.64
N LYS A 163 27.36 12.99 9.90
CA LYS A 163 28.15 11.96 10.62
C LYS A 163 27.33 10.72 11.02
N ASP A 164 26.01 10.81 11.10
CA ASP A 164 25.17 9.68 11.55
C ASP A 164 24.67 8.80 10.40
N ALA A 165 24.76 9.27 9.15
CA ALA A 165 24.36 8.53 7.96
C ALA A 165 24.89 7.07 7.89
N PRO A 166 26.17 6.77 8.21
CA PRO A 166 26.65 5.40 8.21
C PRO A 166 26.03 4.52 9.31
N VAL A 167 25.78 5.06 10.51
CA VAL A 167 25.09 4.32 11.60
C VAL A 167 23.65 3.99 11.20
N TRP A 168 22.99 4.92 10.51
CA TRP A 168 21.65 4.72 9.98
C TRP A 168 21.61 3.69 8.84
N ALA A 169 22.54 3.77 7.89
CA ALA A 169 22.65 2.79 6.81
C ALA A 169 22.92 1.38 7.36
N ALA A 170 23.78 1.26 8.38
CA ALA A 170 24.04 -0.01 9.06
C ALA A 170 22.81 -0.52 9.82
N SER A 171 22.03 0.39 10.44
CA SER A 171 20.79 0.05 11.14
C SER A 171 19.70 -0.44 10.17
N LEU A 172 19.48 0.26 9.05
CA LEU A 172 18.58 -0.16 7.97
C LEU A 172 19.01 -1.49 7.36
N ALA A 173 20.30 -1.70 7.11
CA ALA A 173 20.82 -2.95 6.57
C ALA A 173 20.67 -4.12 7.56
N SER A 174 21.03 -3.93 8.83
CA SER A 174 20.86 -4.94 9.89
C SER A 174 19.39 -5.32 10.08
N TRP A 175 18.52 -4.31 10.10
CA TRP A 175 17.08 -4.49 10.21
C TRP A 175 16.51 -5.26 9.02
N TYR A 176 16.88 -4.85 7.81
CA TYR A 176 16.47 -5.52 6.58
C TYR A 176 16.93 -6.98 6.54
N MET A 177 18.16 -7.27 6.98
CA MET A 177 18.70 -8.63 7.06
C MET A 177 17.93 -9.50 8.07
N ARG A 178 17.55 -8.94 9.23
CA ARG A 178 16.71 -9.65 10.21
C ARG A 178 15.33 -9.96 9.66
N ALA A 179 14.66 -8.96 9.07
CA ALA A 179 13.34 -9.14 8.50
C ALA A 179 13.35 -10.13 7.32
N SER A 180 14.43 -10.19 6.55
CA SER A 180 14.62 -11.18 5.47
C SER A 180 14.86 -12.60 6.00
N LYS A 181 15.33 -12.79 7.24
CA LYS A 181 15.44 -14.11 7.87
C LYS A 181 14.08 -14.69 8.23
N VAL A 182 13.13 -13.85 8.65
CA VAL A 182 11.75 -14.25 8.97
C VAL A 182 11.09 -14.97 7.79
N ARG A 183 11.33 -14.51 6.55
CA ARG A 183 10.83 -15.16 5.33
C ARG A 183 11.20 -16.65 5.19
N ARG A 184 12.25 -17.10 5.88
CA ARG A 184 12.79 -18.46 5.77
C ARG A 184 12.33 -19.38 6.88
N THR A 185 11.51 -18.89 7.81
CA THR A 185 10.95 -19.72 8.88
C THR A 185 9.78 -20.54 8.33
N GLY A 186 9.60 -21.76 8.85
CA GLY A 186 8.42 -22.58 8.52
C GLY A 186 7.12 -21.87 8.89
N ASP A 187 7.13 -21.12 9.98
CA ASP A 187 5.99 -20.35 10.47
C ASP A 187 5.49 -19.28 9.48
N TYR A 188 6.41 -18.59 8.80
CA TYR A 188 6.02 -17.60 7.79
C TYR A 188 5.50 -18.25 6.51
N VAL A 189 6.05 -19.42 6.14
CA VAL A 189 5.53 -20.20 5.01
C VAL A 189 4.11 -20.69 5.29
N ALA A 190 3.85 -21.22 6.49
CA ALA A 190 2.51 -21.62 6.91
C ALA A 190 1.53 -20.42 6.87
N LEU A 191 1.97 -19.24 7.32
CA LEU A 191 1.17 -18.02 7.26
C LEU A 191 0.80 -17.62 5.83
N LEU A 192 1.71 -17.77 4.86
CA LEU A 192 1.41 -17.52 3.45
C LEU A 192 0.38 -18.51 2.90
N GLU A 193 0.44 -19.78 3.32
CA GLU A 193 -0.53 -20.80 2.92
C GLU A 193 -1.92 -20.56 3.51
N ASP A 194 -2.00 -20.19 4.79
CA ASP A 194 -3.24 -19.79 5.47
C ASP A 194 -3.88 -18.60 4.75
N TYR A 195 -3.08 -17.57 4.49
CA TYR A 195 -3.53 -16.39 3.77
C TYR A 195 -4.01 -16.72 2.36
N ALA A 196 -3.30 -17.59 1.63
CA ALA A 196 -3.70 -18.03 0.30
C ALA A 196 -5.09 -18.69 0.31
N ARG A 197 -5.35 -19.57 1.29
CA ARG A 197 -6.66 -20.20 1.49
C ARG A 197 -7.74 -19.17 1.78
N GLU A 198 -7.46 -18.20 2.66
CA GLU A 198 -8.41 -17.15 3.04
C GLU A 198 -8.91 -16.36 1.82
N ILE A 199 -8.01 -15.93 0.93
CA ILE A 199 -8.37 -15.13 -0.25
C ILE A 199 -8.67 -15.97 -1.50
N SER A 200 -8.80 -17.29 -1.33
CA SER A 200 -9.09 -18.25 -2.39
C SER A 200 -8.11 -18.16 -3.57
N LEU A 201 -6.81 -18.00 -3.27
CA LEU A 201 -5.73 -18.08 -4.24
C LEU A 201 -4.88 -19.35 -4.04
N PRO A 202 -4.28 -19.91 -5.11
CA PRO A 202 -3.37 -21.02 -4.98
C PRO A 202 -2.17 -20.64 -4.09
N PRO A 203 -1.77 -21.47 -3.10
CA PRO A 203 -0.60 -21.19 -2.27
C PRO A 203 0.68 -20.97 -3.09
N GLY A 204 0.84 -21.70 -4.19
CA GLY A 204 1.95 -21.53 -5.13
C GLY A 204 1.98 -20.15 -5.80
N LEU A 205 0.82 -19.51 -6.02
CA LEU A 205 0.77 -18.13 -6.51
C LEU A 205 1.28 -17.17 -5.45
N ILE A 206 0.80 -17.28 -4.21
CA ILE A 206 1.24 -16.39 -3.12
C ILE A 206 2.75 -16.52 -2.86
N ALA A 207 3.29 -17.73 -2.91
CA ALA A 207 4.74 -17.96 -2.84
C ALA A 207 5.50 -17.30 -4.01
N ASP A 208 4.99 -17.40 -5.25
CA ASP A 208 5.57 -16.74 -6.43
C ASP A 208 5.57 -15.21 -6.25
N LEU A 209 4.47 -14.63 -5.75
CA LEU A 209 4.32 -13.20 -5.50
C LEU A 209 5.29 -12.70 -4.42
N GLU A 210 5.42 -13.45 -3.33
CA GLU A 210 6.34 -13.14 -2.23
C GLU A 210 7.79 -13.15 -2.75
N GLY A 211 8.10 -14.12 -3.62
CA GLY A 211 9.37 -14.22 -4.33
C GLY A 211 9.66 -13.02 -5.23
N LEU A 212 8.66 -12.49 -5.94
CA LEU A 212 8.81 -11.29 -6.78
C LEU A 212 9.16 -10.05 -5.94
N GLY A 213 8.48 -9.84 -4.81
CA GLY A 213 8.77 -8.73 -3.90
C GLY A 213 10.18 -8.82 -3.31
N SER A 214 10.61 -10.02 -2.88
CA SER A 214 11.94 -10.27 -2.27
C SER A 214 13.12 -9.76 -3.10
N ARG A 215 13.02 -9.82 -4.43
CA ARG A 215 14.12 -9.47 -5.35
C ARG A 215 14.32 -7.96 -5.45
N ALA A 216 13.26 -7.17 -5.30
CA ALA A 216 13.35 -5.71 -5.24
C ALA A 216 14.10 -5.26 -3.98
N VAL A 217 13.76 -5.92 -2.87
CA VAL A 217 14.25 -5.73 -1.51
C VAL A 217 15.79 -5.95 -1.59
N TRP A 218 16.28 -7.06 -2.18
CA TRP A 218 17.73 -7.40 -2.22
C TRP A 218 18.57 -6.43 -3.04
N ARG A 219 18.05 -5.97 -4.19
CA ARG A 219 18.75 -4.98 -5.04
C ARG A 219 18.93 -3.65 -4.32
N SER A 220 18.07 -3.32 -3.35
CA SER A 220 18.16 -2.10 -2.54
C SER A 220 19.25 -2.18 -1.48
N GLY A 221 19.38 -3.30 -0.78
CA GLY A 221 20.47 -3.53 0.17
C GLY A 221 21.85 -3.41 -0.49
N LEU A 222 22.02 -4.06 -1.64
CA LEU A 222 23.25 -3.99 -2.46
C LEU A 222 23.57 -2.56 -2.95
N ARG A 223 22.55 -1.77 -3.32
CA ARG A 223 22.74 -0.38 -3.75
C ARG A 223 23.00 0.58 -2.59
N ALA A 224 22.41 0.35 -1.42
CA ALA A 224 22.68 1.13 -0.23
C ALA A 224 24.13 0.95 0.23
N LEU A 225 24.64 -0.30 0.19
CA LEU A 225 26.05 -0.63 0.45
C LEU A 225 27.02 0.04 -0.54
N ARG A 226 26.63 0.20 -1.80
CA ARG A 226 27.45 0.87 -2.85
C ARG A 226 27.37 2.41 -2.83
N ARG A 227 26.50 3.01 -2.01
CA ARG A 227 26.17 4.46 -2.04
C ARG A 227 26.74 5.27 -0.86
N SER A 228 27.85 4.85 -0.28
CA SER A 228 28.70 5.67 0.59
C SER A 228 29.45 6.81 -0.15
N ALA A 229 29.11 7.12 -1.41
CA ALA A 229 29.63 8.23 -2.20
C ALA A 229 28.55 9.33 -2.43
N PRO A 230 28.94 10.62 -2.55
CA PRO A 230 28.04 11.76 -2.37
C PRO A 230 26.93 11.81 -3.43
N PHE A 231 25.71 12.01 -2.93
CA PHE A 231 24.45 12.08 -3.68
C PHE A 231 24.45 13.29 -4.65
N ARG A 232 24.96 13.11 -5.87
CA ARG A 232 24.72 14.02 -6.99
C ARG A 232 23.94 13.31 -8.09
N GLY A 233 22.69 13.75 -8.26
CA GLY A 233 21.93 13.65 -9.52
C GLY A 233 21.57 12.25 -9.99
N ARG A 234 20.40 11.73 -9.55
CA ARG A 234 19.54 10.84 -10.36
C ARG A 234 18.18 10.65 -9.68
N ARG A 235 17.35 11.68 -9.77
CA ARG A 235 15.94 11.69 -9.33
C ARG A 235 14.98 10.99 -10.32
N ARG A 236 15.50 10.28 -11.33
CA ARG A 236 14.78 9.97 -12.58
C ARG A 236 14.34 8.51 -12.77
N VAL A 237 14.62 7.59 -11.84
CA VAL A 237 14.47 6.14 -12.12
C VAL A 237 13.31 5.45 -11.34
N LEU A 238 12.61 6.11 -10.42
CA LEU A 238 11.59 5.44 -9.58
C LEU A 238 10.20 6.12 -9.57
N LYS A 239 9.90 6.95 -10.58
CA LYS A 239 8.56 7.56 -10.77
C LYS A 239 7.80 7.01 -11.98
N SER A 240 8.36 6.06 -12.73
CA SER A 240 7.67 5.51 -13.89
C SER A 240 6.81 4.31 -13.49
N ASP A 241 5.57 4.28 -13.96
CA ASP A 241 4.66 3.12 -13.83
C ASP A 241 5.21 1.84 -14.49
N ALA A 242 6.31 1.96 -15.22
CA ALA A 242 6.91 0.86 -15.97
C ALA A 242 7.22 -0.35 -15.08
N TYR A 243 7.66 -0.15 -13.82
CA TYR A 243 7.94 -1.29 -12.94
C TYR A 243 6.66 -1.97 -12.44
N LEU A 244 5.57 -1.23 -12.21
CA LEU A 244 4.29 -1.84 -11.83
C LEU A 244 3.67 -2.58 -13.01
N ARG A 245 3.83 -2.08 -14.24
CA ARG A 245 3.44 -2.82 -15.44
C ARG A 245 4.22 -4.13 -15.60
N ASP A 246 5.53 -4.11 -15.38
CA ASP A 246 6.36 -5.32 -15.38
C ASP A 246 5.97 -6.28 -14.24
N ALA A 247 5.68 -5.75 -13.05
CA ALA A 247 5.16 -6.55 -11.94
C ALA A 247 3.84 -7.23 -12.32
N ALA A 248 2.86 -6.47 -12.82
CA ALA A 248 1.58 -6.98 -13.29
C ALA A 248 1.75 -8.10 -14.33
N LEU A 249 2.71 -7.98 -15.26
CA LEU A 249 2.94 -9.01 -16.28
C LEU A 249 3.48 -10.29 -15.67
N ARG A 250 4.33 -10.18 -14.65
CA ARG A 250 4.88 -11.33 -13.93
C ARG A 250 3.84 -12.00 -13.04
N ILE A 251 2.99 -11.20 -12.39
CA ILE A 251 1.85 -11.65 -11.61
C ILE A 251 0.89 -12.42 -12.51
N ASP A 252 0.49 -11.85 -13.65
CA ASP A 252 -0.42 -12.51 -14.60
C ASP A 252 0.15 -13.83 -15.11
N ARG A 253 1.44 -13.88 -15.48
CA ARG A 253 2.10 -15.13 -15.86
C ARG A 253 2.12 -16.16 -14.74
N ALA A 254 2.33 -15.75 -13.49
CA ALA A 254 2.29 -16.65 -12.33
C ALA A 254 0.87 -17.17 -12.11
N ALA A 255 -0.11 -16.27 -12.12
CA ALA A 255 -1.52 -16.57 -11.96
C ALA A 255 -2.01 -17.58 -13.00
N ARG A 256 -1.61 -17.41 -14.27
CA ARG A 256 -1.91 -18.38 -15.35
C ARG A 256 -1.30 -19.76 -15.12
N ARG A 257 -0.02 -19.82 -14.73
CA ARG A 257 0.63 -21.11 -14.40
C ARG A 257 -0.09 -21.84 -13.27
N GLN A 258 -0.66 -21.09 -12.33
CA GLN A 258 -1.38 -21.61 -11.17
C GLN A 258 -2.88 -21.76 -11.42
N GLY A 259 -3.38 -21.51 -12.64
CA GLY A 259 -4.79 -21.66 -12.99
C GLY A 259 -5.73 -20.62 -12.37
N SER A 260 -5.22 -19.45 -11.95
CA SER A 260 -5.98 -18.39 -11.30
C SER A 260 -5.75 -16.99 -11.90
N PRO A 261 -5.80 -16.81 -13.25
CA PRO A 261 -5.61 -15.49 -13.87
C PRO A 261 -6.77 -14.54 -13.55
N ALA A 262 -6.53 -13.22 -13.65
CA ALA A 262 -7.55 -12.19 -13.57
C ALA A 262 -7.65 -11.36 -14.87
N LEU A 263 -8.82 -10.81 -15.16
CA LEU A 263 -9.02 -9.86 -16.27
C LEU A 263 -8.37 -8.50 -15.98
N PHE A 264 -8.42 -8.04 -14.73
CA PHE A 264 -7.93 -6.72 -14.34
C PHE A 264 -6.92 -6.84 -13.20
N TYR A 265 -5.75 -6.24 -13.38
CA TYR A 265 -4.70 -6.10 -12.37
C TYR A 265 -4.60 -4.62 -11.99
N VAL A 266 -5.17 -4.27 -10.84
CA VAL A 266 -5.34 -2.89 -10.37
C VAL A 266 -4.35 -2.56 -9.27
N PHE A 267 -3.65 -1.43 -9.41
CA PHE A 267 -2.61 -0.97 -8.50
C PHE A 267 -2.81 0.48 -8.08
N GLY A 268 -2.13 0.89 -7.01
CA GLY A 268 -1.91 2.29 -6.64
C GLY A 268 -0.42 2.64 -6.65
N HIS A 269 0.04 3.29 -5.58
CA HIS A 269 1.44 3.53 -5.22
C HIS A 269 2.28 4.50 -6.10
N THR A 270 2.18 4.48 -7.43
CA THR A 270 2.99 5.41 -8.28
C THR A 270 2.40 6.80 -8.40
N HIS A 271 1.14 6.96 -7.97
CA HIS A 271 0.35 8.19 -8.06
C HIS A 271 0.04 8.65 -9.49
N ASN A 272 0.43 7.87 -10.52
CA ASN A 272 0.13 8.21 -11.90
C ASN A 272 -1.03 7.32 -12.40
N PRO A 273 -2.20 7.89 -12.71
CA PRO A 273 -3.31 7.11 -13.24
C PRO A 273 -2.95 6.58 -14.64
N ASN A 274 -3.17 5.28 -14.88
CA ASN A 274 -2.72 4.61 -16.10
C ASN A 274 -3.57 3.39 -16.41
N ILE A 275 -3.87 3.14 -17.69
CA ILE A 275 -4.49 1.89 -18.15
C ILE A 275 -3.74 1.37 -19.37
N ALA A 276 -3.37 0.09 -19.35
CA ALA A 276 -2.65 -0.55 -20.45
C ALA A 276 -3.13 -1.98 -20.66
N LYS A 277 -3.14 -2.43 -21.92
CA LYS A 277 -3.31 -3.84 -22.26
C LYS A 277 -2.04 -4.60 -21.86
N MET A 278 -2.23 -5.83 -21.41
CA MET A 278 -1.14 -6.78 -21.18
C MET A 278 -0.76 -7.46 -22.50
N GLU A 279 0.52 -7.75 -22.69
CA GLU A 279 0.99 -8.40 -23.92
C GLU A 279 0.35 -9.80 -24.09
N GLY A 280 -0.26 -10.04 -25.25
CA GLY A 280 -0.76 -11.35 -25.65
C GLY A 280 -2.12 -11.76 -25.08
N ASP A 281 -2.82 -10.93 -24.31
CA ASP A 281 -4.08 -11.31 -23.68
C ASP A 281 -5.13 -10.18 -23.59
N SER A 282 -6.36 -10.56 -23.23
CA SER A 282 -7.48 -9.75 -22.83
C SER A 282 -7.29 -9.01 -21.49
N SER A 283 -6.32 -9.43 -20.67
CA SER A 283 -6.06 -8.82 -19.36
C SER A 283 -5.54 -7.39 -19.46
N ARG A 284 -5.81 -6.57 -18.43
CA ARG A 284 -5.41 -5.16 -18.36
C ARG A 284 -4.69 -4.84 -17.05
N TYR A 285 -3.66 -4.02 -17.17
CA TYR A 285 -3.07 -3.29 -16.07
C TYR A 285 -3.82 -1.97 -15.87
N VAL A 286 -4.11 -1.62 -14.63
CA VAL A 286 -4.68 -0.33 -14.26
C VAL A 286 -3.97 0.20 -13.02
N ASN A 287 -3.60 1.48 -13.04
CA ASN A 287 -3.19 2.24 -11.86
C ASN A 287 -4.25 3.30 -11.55
N CYS A 288 -4.74 3.34 -10.32
CA CYS A 288 -5.76 4.32 -9.92
C CYS A 288 -5.22 5.74 -9.81
N GLY A 289 -3.89 5.94 -9.74
CA GLY A 289 -3.31 7.23 -9.45
C GLY A 289 -3.40 7.60 -7.97
N SER A 290 -3.47 8.90 -7.68
CA SER A 290 -3.59 9.41 -6.31
C SER A 290 -4.41 10.68 -6.31
N TRP A 291 -5.13 10.92 -5.20
CA TRP A 291 -5.79 12.19 -4.90
C TRP A 291 -4.85 13.14 -4.14
N ALA A 292 -3.64 12.69 -3.79
CA ALA A 292 -2.64 13.53 -3.16
C ALA A 292 -2.08 14.54 -4.17
N ILE A 293 -2.04 15.80 -3.76
CA ILE A 293 -1.48 16.87 -4.58
C ILE A 293 0.05 16.74 -4.57
N PRO A 294 0.69 16.60 -5.74
CA PRO A 294 2.14 16.51 -5.79
C PRO A 294 2.77 17.84 -5.32
N PRO A 295 4.01 17.82 -4.80
CA PRO A 295 4.71 19.05 -4.43
C PRO A 295 4.79 20.03 -5.62
N GLY A 296 4.22 21.24 -5.45
CA GLY A 296 4.11 22.25 -6.50
C GLY A 296 2.89 22.11 -7.41
N GLY A 297 1.99 21.16 -7.13
CA GLY A 297 0.68 21.06 -7.76
C GLY A 297 -0.31 22.10 -7.21
N SER A 298 -1.32 22.45 -8.00
CA SER A 298 -2.38 23.38 -7.60
C SER A 298 -3.47 22.65 -6.80
N LEU A 299 -3.93 23.30 -5.73
CA LEU A 299 -5.13 22.93 -4.98
C LEU A 299 -6.44 23.30 -5.71
N GLU A 300 -6.35 24.14 -6.75
CA GLU A 300 -7.55 24.69 -7.41
C GLU A 300 -8.28 23.63 -8.25
N HIS A 301 -7.55 22.64 -8.81
CA HIS A 301 -8.10 21.56 -9.62
C HIS A 301 -7.32 20.25 -9.46
N PRO A 302 -7.36 19.59 -8.28
CA PRO A 302 -6.71 18.30 -8.11
C PRO A 302 -7.41 17.27 -9.01
N ALA A 303 -6.64 16.60 -9.86
CA ALA A 303 -7.15 15.42 -10.56
C ALA A 303 -7.47 14.35 -9.50
N THR A 304 -8.68 13.82 -9.54
CA THR A 304 -9.23 12.85 -8.59
C THR A 304 -9.54 11.54 -9.32
N PRO A 305 -8.51 10.86 -9.83
CA PRO A 305 -8.71 9.66 -10.62
C PRO A 305 -9.24 8.51 -9.76
N TYR A 306 -10.11 7.67 -10.33
CA TYR A 306 -10.59 6.46 -9.70
C TYR A 306 -10.85 5.37 -10.74
N VAL A 307 -10.87 4.13 -10.29
CA VAL A 307 -11.17 2.97 -11.15
C VAL A 307 -12.57 2.48 -10.85
N HIS A 308 -13.39 2.35 -11.88
CA HIS A 308 -14.72 1.73 -11.78
C HIS A 308 -14.69 0.37 -12.48
N VAL A 309 -14.94 -0.68 -11.71
CA VAL A 309 -15.08 -2.05 -12.19
C VAL A 309 -16.56 -2.44 -12.18
N THR A 310 -17.13 -2.72 -13.34
CA THR A 310 -18.51 -3.22 -13.46
C THR A 310 -18.48 -4.73 -13.60
N LEU A 311 -19.18 -5.42 -12.70
CA LEU A 311 -19.37 -6.87 -12.76
C LEU A 311 -20.59 -7.20 -13.64
N GLY A 312 -20.52 -8.31 -14.38
CA GLY A 312 -21.62 -8.76 -15.25
C GLY A 312 -21.15 -9.81 -16.25
N ARG A 313 -21.98 -10.11 -17.25
CA ARG A 313 -21.64 -11.07 -18.33
C ARG A 313 -20.39 -10.66 -19.12
N LYS A 314 -20.13 -9.35 -19.21
CA LYS A 314 -18.91 -8.78 -19.79
C LYS A 314 -18.32 -7.79 -18.78
N PRO A 315 -17.45 -8.23 -17.87
CA PRO A 315 -16.83 -7.34 -16.90
C PRO A 315 -16.08 -6.22 -17.61
N SER A 316 -16.13 -5.01 -17.05
CA SER A 316 -15.40 -3.85 -17.57
C SER A 316 -14.62 -3.18 -16.45
N CYS A 317 -13.55 -2.50 -16.82
CA CYS A 317 -12.71 -1.73 -15.92
C CYS A 317 -12.32 -0.44 -16.63
N VAL A 318 -12.74 0.70 -16.07
CA VAL A 318 -12.50 2.03 -16.62
C VAL A 318 -11.82 2.90 -15.59
N LEU A 319 -10.91 3.75 -16.08
CA LEU A 319 -10.23 4.77 -15.29
C LEU A 319 -10.94 6.10 -15.55
N LEU A 320 -11.47 6.70 -14.50
CA LEU A 320 -12.31 7.90 -14.52
C LEU A 320 -11.66 8.99 -13.66
N GLU A 321 -12.14 10.23 -13.78
CA GLU A 321 -11.74 11.38 -12.95
C GLU A 321 -13.01 11.96 -12.32
N TRP A 322 -12.99 12.24 -11.01
CA TRP A 322 -14.15 12.74 -10.28
C TRP A 322 -14.38 14.23 -10.62
N GLU A 323 -15.55 14.54 -11.19
CA GLU A 323 -16.07 15.89 -11.44
C GLU A 323 -15.14 16.89 -12.18
N ARG A 324 -14.60 16.49 -13.33
CA ARG A 324 -14.58 17.44 -14.45
C ARG A 324 -15.97 17.44 -15.08
N LYS A 325 -16.65 18.59 -15.06
CA LYS A 325 -17.87 18.81 -15.87
C LYS A 325 -17.60 18.27 -17.28
N VAL A 326 -18.26 17.18 -17.64
CA VAL A 326 -18.37 16.79 -19.05
C VAL A 326 -19.15 17.94 -19.69
N HIS A 327 -18.50 18.76 -20.49
CA HIS A 327 -19.21 19.45 -21.55
C HIS A 327 -19.92 18.33 -22.33
N GLU A 328 -21.24 18.28 -22.22
CA GLU A 328 -22.07 17.46 -23.09
C GLU A 328 -21.59 17.71 -24.52
N ALA A 329 -21.11 16.65 -25.18
CA ALA A 329 -20.95 16.71 -26.62
C ALA A 329 -22.35 17.01 -27.18
N PRO A 330 -22.52 18.04 -28.03
CA PRO A 330 -23.83 18.28 -28.63
C PRO A 330 -24.24 17.01 -29.35
N THR A 331 -25.44 16.52 -29.01
CA THR A 331 -26.13 15.54 -29.82
C THR A 331 -26.15 16.05 -31.25
N LEU A 332 -25.52 15.30 -32.17
CA LEU A 332 -25.68 15.53 -33.59
C LEU A 332 -27.17 15.32 -33.90
N GLY A 333 -27.85 16.41 -34.23
CA GLY A 333 -29.13 16.39 -34.91
C GLY A 333 -28.99 16.03 -36.38
#